data_AF-A0A8J7U135-F1
#
_entry.id   AF-A0A8J7U135-F1
#
_cell.length_a   1.000
_cell.length_b   1.000
_cell.length_c   1.000
_cell.angle_alpha   90.00
_cell.angle_beta   90.00
_cell.angle_gamma   90.00
#
_symmetry.space_group_name_H-M   'P 1'
#
loop_
_entity.id
_entity.type
_entity.pdbx_description
1 polymer ?
#
loop_
_entity_poly.entity_id
_entity_poly.type
_entity_poly.pdbx_seq_one_letter_code
_entity_poly.pdbx_strand_id
1 'polypeptide(L)'
;MLGFRNKNQRRANVINRWRVRAGLRSIDPNASATRLVFCGGSVAGMRSEADLMARYARIECGFSGDSVLEDRSRSTWENVANAIPLIEGADRIKIVSNSPHAYIARQYLARQRPDLAVRAVRADDYRLGEWALLKPLFAAYSLLHTLSHSDWHP
;
A
#
# COMPACT_ATOMS: atom_id res chain seq x y z
N MET A 1 7.26 9.47 -9.51
CA MET A 1 6.45 9.35 -8.28
C MET A 1 5.25 10.27 -8.39
N LEU A 2 4.05 9.75 -8.70
CA LEU A 2 2.79 10.48 -8.49
C LEU A 2 2.19 9.98 -7.18
N GLY A 3 2.93 10.20 -6.09
CA GLY A 3 2.53 9.78 -4.76
C GLY A 3 1.62 10.83 -4.15
N PHE A 4 0.42 10.43 -3.73
CA PHE A 4 -0.41 11.19 -2.80
C PHE A 4 0.44 11.54 -1.58
N ARG A 5 1.04 12.75 -1.58
CA ARG A 5 1.93 13.22 -0.51
C ARG A 5 1.23 13.06 0.81
N ASN A 6 1.81 12.29 1.72
CA ASN A 6 1.32 12.22 3.08
C ASN A 6 1.59 13.57 3.76
N LYS A 7 0.56 14.44 3.85
CA LYS A 7 0.66 15.75 4.51
C LYS A 7 0.83 15.62 6.04
N ASN A 8 0.40 14.50 6.63
CA ASN A 8 0.50 14.27 8.08
C ASN A 8 1.64 13.29 8.39
N GLN A 9 2.73 13.82 8.94
CA GLN A 9 3.95 13.07 9.24
C GLN A 9 3.83 12.08 10.42
N ARG A 10 2.71 12.10 11.16
CA ARG A 10 2.50 11.25 12.36
C ARG A 10 1.53 10.09 12.12
N ARG A 11 0.82 10.05 10.99
CA ARG A 11 -0.19 9.03 10.70
C ARG A 11 -0.07 8.56 9.26
N ALA A 12 -0.28 7.25 9.05
CA ALA A 12 -0.50 6.72 7.72
C ALA A 12 -1.73 7.38 7.09
N ASN A 13 -1.60 7.86 5.84
CA ASN A 13 -2.71 8.38 5.06
C ASN A 13 -3.75 7.28 4.74
N VAL A 14 -4.91 7.68 4.21
CA VAL A 14 -6.02 6.76 3.92
C VAL A 14 -5.62 5.62 2.98
N ILE A 15 -4.78 5.90 1.98
CA ILE A 15 -4.30 4.89 1.01
C ILE A 15 -3.40 3.87 1.70
N ASN A 16 -2.44 4.32 2.50
CA ASN A 16 -1.53 3.45 3.25
C ASN A 16 -2.28 2.63 4.31
N ARG A 17 -3.29 3.19 4.97
CA ARG A 17 -4.20 2.45 5.87
C ARG A 17 -4.96 1.36 5.11
N TRP A 18 -5.50 1.68 3.93
CA TRP A 18 -6.17 0.69 3.09
C TRP A 18 -5.20 -0.43 2.66
N ARG A 19 -3.99 -0.10 2.20
CA ARG A 19 -2.95 -1.08 1.83
C ARG A 19 -2.61 -2.03 2.99
N VAL A 20 -2.44 -1.49 4.20
CA VAL A 20 -2.20 -2.31 5.39
C VAL A 20 -3.35 -3.29 5.64
N ARG A 21 -4.61 -2.81 5.60
CA ARG A 21 -5.78 -3.70 5.80
C ARG A 21 -5.92 -4.75 4.71
N ALA A 22 -5.62 -4.41 3.46
CA ALA A 22 -5.59 -5.38 2.35
C ALA A 22 -4.46 -6.42 2.55
N GLY A 23 -3.29 -5.99 3.03
CA GLY A 23 -2.18 -6.87 3.39
C GLY A 23 -2.55 -7.85 4.51
N LEU A 24 -3.15 -7.35 5.59
CA LEU A 24 -3.59 -8.17 6.72
C LEU A 24 -4.66 -9.19 6.32
N ARG A 25 -5.62 -8.80 5.47
CA ARG A 25 -6.63 -9.73 4.94
C ARG A 25 -6.07 -10.75 3.95
N SER A 26 -4.93 -10.45 3.34
CA SER A 26 -4.24 -11.35 2.42
C SER A 26 -3.40 -12.42 3.13
N ILE A 27 -3.33 -12.41 4.47
CA ILE A 27 -2.64 -13.45 5.23
C ILE A 27 -3.38 -14.78 5.03
N ASP A 28 -2.65 -15.83 4.67
CA ASP A 28 -3.22 -17.17 4.55
C ASP A 28 -3.30 -17.81 5.94
N PRO A 29 -4.50 -18.14 6.46
CA PRO A 29 -4.64 -18.73 7.78
C PRO A 29 -4.01 -20.12 7.89
N ASN A 30 -3.71 -20.78 6.76
CA ASN A 30 -3.08 -22.10 6.72
C ASN A 30 -1.56 -22.03 6.52
N ALA A 31 -0.98 -20.84 6.37
CA ALA A 31 0.48 -20.71 6.25
C ALA A 31 1.16 -20.97 7.60
N SER A 32 2.20 -21.80 7.60
CA SER A 32 3.01 -22.08 8.79
C SER A 32 3.76 -20.84 9.31
N ALA A 33 4.08 -19.90 8.43
CA ALA A 33 4.66 -18.62 8.76
C ALA A 33 4.20 -17.54 7.76
N THR A 34 4.10 -16.30 8.23
CA THR A 34 3.84 -15.13 7.38
C THR A 34 4.68 -13.96 7.85
N ARG A 35 5.32 -13.27 6.91
CA ARG A 35 6.05 -12.02 7.13
C ARG A 35 5.43 -10.90 6.30
N LEU A 36 5.08 -9.80 6.94
CA LEU A 36 4.70 -8.57 6.23
C LEU A 36 5.94 -7.72 5.96
N VAL A 37 6.15 -7.36 4.69
CA VAL A 37 7.20 -6.42 4.29
C VAL A 37 6.54 -5.10 3.94
N PHE A 38 6.80 -4.06 4.74
CA PHE A 38 6.32 -2.71 4.46
C PHE A 38 7.40 -1.94 3.69
N CYS A 39 7.13 -1.62 2.41
CA CYS A 39 8.08 -0.87 1.57
C CYS A 39 7.65 0.59 1.40
N GLY A 40 8.62 1.49 1.47
CA GLY A 40 8.47 2.90 1.10
C GLY A 40 9.28 3.80 2.00
N GLY A 41 10.24 4.52 1.42
CA GLY A 41 11.12 5.43 2.16
C GLY A 41 10.51 6.78 2.50
N SER A 42 11.35 7.66 3.06
CA SER A 42 10.98 9.01 3.47
C SER A 42 10.98 9.97 2.28
N VAL A 43 9.80 10.39 1.83
CA VAL A 43 9.66 11.33 0.70
C VAL A 43 9.65 12.80 1.17
N ALA A 44 9.27 13.08 2.42
CA ALA A 44 9.14 14.46 2.93
C ALA A 44 9.10 14.61 4.47
N GLY A 45 9.64 13.67 5.25
CA GLY A 45 9.57 13.74 6.71
C GLY A 45 10.55 12.80 7.43
N MET A 46 10.56 12.86 8.77
CA MET A 46 11.43 12.05 9.63
C MET A 46 11.11 10.54 9.61
N ARG A 47 9.87 10.17 9.28
CA ARG A 47 9.41 8.78 9.23
C ARG A 47 9.07 8.38 7.80
N SER A 48 9.48 7.17 7.45
CA SER A 48 9.22 6.56 6.15
C SER A 48 7.75 6.13 6.04
N GLU A 49 7.26 5.95 4.81
CA GLU A 49 5.92 5.39 4.60
C GLU A 49 5.81 3.98 5.20
N ALA A 50 6.88 3.19 5.10
CA ALA A 50 7.01 1.87 5.69
C ALA A 50 6.78 1.88 7.22
N ASP A 51 7.46 2.78 7.95
CA ASP A 51 7.31 2.93 9.40
C ASP A 51 5.87 3.29 9.79
N LEU A 52 5.26 4.24 9.07
CA LEU A 52 3.87 4.65 9.34
C LEU A 52 2.88 3.50 9.10
N MET A 53 3.09 2.68 8.07
CA MET A 53 2.26 1.50 7.80
C MET A 53 2.42 0.42 8.86
N ALA A 54 3.65 0.11 9.27
CA ALA A 54 3.92 -0.89 10.29
C ALA A 54 3.36 -0.47 11.66
N ARG A 55 3.50 0.82 12.03
CA ARG A 55 2.89 1.36 13.24
C ARG A 55 1.36 1.25 13.19
N TYR A 56 0.74 1.57 12.05
CA TYR A 56 -0.70 1.43 11.88
C TYR A 56 -1.14 -0.04 12.03
N ALA A 57 -0.43 -0.98 11.40
CA ALA A 57 -0.71 -2.41 11.51
C ALA A 57 -0.67 -2.89 12.97
N ARG A 58 0.37 -2.52 13.72
CA ARG A 58 0.54 -2.95 15.12
C ARG A 58 -0.45 -2.26 16.07
N ILE A 59 -0.48 -0.93 16.07
CA ILE A 59 -1.18 -0.16 17.11
C ILE A 59 -2.68 -0.07 16.85
N GLU A 60 -3.10 0.11 15.59
CA GLU A 60 -4.50 0.34 15.25
C GLU A 60 -5.20 -0.91 14.71
N CYS A 61 -4.46 -1.85 14.08
CA CYS A 61 -5.03 -3.11 13.58
C CYS A 61 -4.73 -4.33 14.48
N GLY A 62 -3.93 -4.18 15.54
CA GLY A 62 -3.62 -5.27 16.46
C GLY A 62 -2.74 -6.38 15.88
N PHE A 63 -2.05 -6.14 14.76
CA PHE A 63 -1.17 -7.14 14.16
C PHE A 63 0.08 -7.35 15.01
N SER A 64 0.28 -8.58 15.49
CA SER A 64 1.43 -8.99 16.32
C SER A 64 2.39 -9.96 15.63
N GLY A 65 2.14 -10.30 14.36
CA GLY A 65 2.98 -11.22 13.58
C GLY A 65 4.28 -10.60 13.07
N ASP A 66 5.06 -11.42 12.37
CA ASP A 66 6.35 -11.00 11.84
C ASP A 66 6.21 -9.90 10.78
N SER A 67 7.00 -8.83 10.94
CA SER A 67 6.99 -7.67 10.06
C SER A 67 8.36 -7.02 9.99
N VAL A 68 8.76 -6.65 8.77
CA VAL A 68 10.02 -5.98 8.47
C VAL A 68 9.78 -4.72 7.63
N LEU A 69 10.67 -3.75 7.77
CA LEU A 69 10.62 -2.48 7.04
C LEU A 69 11.64 -2.48 5.92
N GLU A 70 11.22 -1.95 4.78
CA GLU A 70 12.08 -1.45 3.73
C GLU A 70 11.80 0.05 3.60
N ASP A 71 12.69 0.88 4.14
CA ASP A 71 12.47 2.32 4.33
C ASP A 71 13.46 3.21 3.54
N ARG A 72 14.20 2.63 2.61
CA ARG A 72 15.26 3.31 1.85
C ARG A 72 14.82 3.69 0.44
N SER A 73 13.84 2.99 -0.10
CA SER A 73 13.39 3.18 -1.47
C SER A 73 12.78 4.54 -1.74
N ARG A 74 13.13 5.10 -2.89
CA ARG A 74 12.64 6.37 -3.44
C ARG A 74 11.83 6.18 -4.71
N SER A 75 11.60 4.94 -5.12
CA SER A 75 10.83 4.60 -6.32
C SER A 75 10.17 3.22 -6.19
N THR A 76 9.19 2.93 -7.03
CA THR A 76 8.58 1.58 -7.08
C THR A 76 9.56 0.52 -7.57
N TRP A 77 10.54 0.91 -8.39
CA TRP A 77 11.62 0.02 -8.82
C TRP A 77 12.51 -0.38 -7.63
N GLU A 78 12.94 0.61 -6.84
CA GLU A 78 13.72 0.39 -5.62
C GLU A 78 12.94 -0.39 -4.56
N ASN A 79 11.63 -0.10 -4.38
CA ASN A 79 10.79 -0.87 -3.45
C ASN A 79 10.89 -2.37 -3.73
N VAL A 80 10.80 -2.75 -5.01
CA VAL A 80 10.90 -4.16 -5.42
C VAL A 80 12.32 -4.67 -5.23
N ALA A 81 13.33 -3.93 -5.68
CA ALA A 81 14.74 -4.32 -5.58
C ALA A 81 15.16 -4.59 -4.12
N ASN A 82 14.78 -3.69 -3.22
CA ASN A 82 15.14 -3.77 -1.80
C ASN A 82 14.27 -4.79 -1.04
N ALA A 83 13.08 -5.12 -1.54
CA ALA A 83 12.24 -6.16 -0.96
C ALA A 83 12.70 -7.58 -1.32
N ILE A 84 13.38 -7.79 -2.46
CA ILE A 84 13.87 -9.11 -2.91
C ILE A 84 14.57 -9.91 -1.79
N PRO A 85 15.62 -9.41 -1.11
CA PRO A 85 16.30 -10.18 -0.06
C PRO A 85 15.39 -10.49 1.14
N LEU A 86 14.31 -9.73 1.34
CA LEU A 86 13.36 -9.93 2.44
C LEU A 86 12.30 -11.00 2.12
N ILE A 87 12.09 -11.30 0.84
CA ILE A 87 11.03 -12.20 0.35
C ILE A 87 11.56 -13.44 -0.38
N GLU A 88 12.86 -13.53 -0.64
CA GLU A 88 13.40 -14.60 -1.49
C GLU A 88 13.24 -16.01 -0.91
N GLY A 89 13.19 -16.14 0.42
CA GLY A 89 12.89 -17.40 1.09
C GLY A 89 11.40 -17.80 1.11
N ALA A 90 10.49 -16.96 0.62
CA ALA A 90 9.05 -17.24 0.70
C ALA A 90 8.54 -18.09 -0.47
N ASP A 91 7.79 -19.16 -0.18
CA ASP A 91 7.18 -20.02 -1.20
C ASP A 91 6.04 -19.33 -1.97
N ARG A 92 5.38 -18.36 -1.33
CA ARG A 92 4.28 -17.58 -1.91
C ARG A 92 4.48 -16.10 -1.61
N ILE A 93 4.42 -15.27 -2.65
CA ILE A 93 4.61 -13.82 -2.55
C ILE A 93 3.30 -13.13 -2.92
N LYS A 94 2.78 -12.29 -2.03
CA LYS A 94 1.60 -11.45 -2.28
C LYS A 94 2.03 -9.98 -2.31
N ILE A 95 1.89 -9.34 -3.47
CA ILE A 95 2.17 -7.91 -3.63
C ILE A 95 0.87 -7.13 -3.47
N VAL A 96 0.81 -6.27 -2.45
CA VAL A 96 -0.36 -5.45 -2.12
C VAL A 96 -0.09 -3.98 -2.41
N SER A 97 -0.87 -3.41 -3.32
CA SER A 97 -0.91 -1.97 -3.55
C SER A 97 -2.22 -1.58 -4.24
N ASN A 98 -2.40 -0.31 -4.60
CA ASN A 98 -3.48 0.07 -5.51
C ASN A 98 -3.25 -0.57 -6.90
N SER A 99 -4.32 -0.94 -7.63
CA SER A 99 -4.23 -1.80 -8.82
C SER A 99 -3.13 -1.44 -9.84
N PRO A 100 -2.93 -0.17 -10.24
CA PRO A 100 -1.85 0.17 -11.17
C PRO A 100 -0.45 -0.09 -10.59
N HIS A 101 -0.22 0.26 -9.32
CA HIS A 101 1.06 0.05 -8.66
C HIS A 101 1.36 -1.43 -8.40
N ALA A 102 0.35 -2.21 -8.01
CA ALA A 102 0.51 -3.64 -7.78
C ALA A 102 0.87 -4.37 -9.09
N TYR A 103 0.26 -3.96 -10.20
CA TYR A 103 0.62 -4.44 -11.53
C TYR A 103 2.07 -4.09 -11.89
N ILE A 104 2.46 -2.80 -11.77
CA ILE A 104 3.84 -2.36 -12.06
C ILE A 104 4.86 -3.09 -11.20
N ALA A 105 4.59 -3.25 -9.90
CA ALA A 105 5.49 -3.95 -8.98
C ALA A 105 5.68 -5.43 -9.38
N ARG A 106 4.61 -6.12 -9.81
CA ARG A 106 4.72 -7.49 -10.35
C ARG A 106 5.60 -7.55 -11.60
N GLN A 107 5.47 -6.58 -12.51
CA GLN A 107 6.32 -6.52 -13.71
C GLN A 107 7.78 -6.24 -13.36
N TYR A 108 8.05 -5.39 -12.38
CA TYR A 108 9.41 -5.14 -11.91
C TYR A 108 10.00 -6.37 -11.22
N LEU A 109 9.20 -7.11 -10.43
CA LEU A 109 9.66 -8.36 -9.84
C LEU A 109 10.01 -9.38 -10.93
N ALA A 110 9.16 -9.52 -11.96
CA ALA A 110 9.43 -10.41 -13.08
C ALA A 110 10.70 -10.04 -13.87
N ARG A 111 11.02 -8.75 -13.98
CA ARG A 111 12.25 -8.28 -14.65
C ARG A 111 13.50 -8.49 -13.80
N GLN A 112 13.41 -8.29 -12.49
CA GLN A 112 14.56 -8.34 -11.59
C GLN A 112 14.86 -9.77 -11.11
N ARG A 113 13.81 -10.56 -10.84
CA ARG A 113 13.86 -11.92 -10.31
C ARG A 113 12.70 -12.78 -10.87
N PRO A 114 12.82 -13.28 -12.11
CA PRO A 114 11.80 -14.13 -12.73
C PRO A 114 11.45 -15.36 -11.88
N ASP A 115 12.43 -15.93 -11.18
CA ASP A 115 12.31 -17.06 -10.27
C ASP A 115 11.40 -16.76 -9.05
N LEU A 116 11.35 -15.52 -8.58
CA LEU A 116 10.43 -15.12 -7.51
C LEU A 116 9.06 -14.73 -8.07
N ALA A 117 9.00 -14.22 -9.30
CA ALA A 117 7.74 -13.85 -9.94
C ALA A 117 6.82 -15.04 -10.19
N VAL A 118 7.36 -16.25 -10.45
CA VAL A 118 6.52 -17.46 -10.58
C VAL A 118 5.84 -17.85 -9.26
N ARG A 119 6.38 -17.38 -8.11
CA ARG A 119 5.80 -17.57 -6.77
C ARG A 119 4.83 -16.45 -6.39
N ALA A 120 4.68 -15.43 -7.23
CA ALA A 120 3.76 -14.34 -6.99
C ALA A 120 2.31 -14.81 -7.17
N VAL A 121 1.55 -14.80 -6.08
CA VAL A 121 0.13 -15.18 -6.07
C VAL A 121 -0.75 -13.95 -5.90
N ARG A 122 -2.04 -14.09 -6.25
CA ARG A 122 -3.01 -13.02 -6.10
C ARG A 122 -3.13 -12.63 -4.62
N ALA A 123 -3.02 -11.33 -4.35
CA ALA A 123 -3.39 -10.76 -3.07
C ALA A 123 -4.88 -10.40 -3.06
N ASP A 124 -5.46 -10.22 -1.88
CA ASP A 124 -6.82 -9.70 -1.75
C ASP A 124 -6.82 -8.16 -1.78
N ASP A 125 -6.10 -7.61 -2.77
CA ASP A 125 -5.89 -6.18 -3.00
C ASP A 125 -6.93 -5.57 -3.97
N TYR A 126 -7.85 -6.39 -4.49
CA TYR A 126 -8.88 -5.96 -5.43
C TYR A 126 -10.26 -6.54 -5.10
N ARG A 127 -11.14 -5.70 -4.53
CA ARG A 127 -12.59 -5.90 -4.52
C ARG A 127 -13.25 -4.96 -5.52
N LEU A 128 -13.89 -5.51 -6.56
CA LEU A 128 -14.93 -4.81 -7.32
C LEU A 128 -16.01 -4.37 -6.31
N GLY A 129 -16.09 -3.06 -6.01
CA GLY A 129 -17.07 -2.51 -5.07
C GLY A 129 -16.50 -1.53 -4.04
N GLU A 130 -15.24 -1.68 -3.59
CA GLU A 130 -14.67 -0.75 -2.60
C GLU A 130 -14.44 0.67 -3.16
N TRP A 131 -14.20 0.78 -4.47
CA TRP A 131 -14.15 2.07 -5.19
C TRP A 131 -15.51 2.55 -5.68
N ALA A 132 -16.54 1.70 -5.67
CA ALA A 132 -17.90 2.09 -6.09
C ALA A 132 -18.54 3.06 -5.09
N LEU A 133 -18.22 2.92 -3.79
CA LEU A 133 -18.64 3.82 -2.71
C LEU A 133 -17.89 5.16 -2.69
N LEU A 134 -16.71 5.24 -3.30
CA LEU A 134 -15.96 6.51 -3.39
C LEU A 134 -16.54 7.44 -4.46
N LYS A 135 -17.15 6.91 -5.53
CA LYS A 135 -17.83 7.71 -6.56
C LYS A 135 -18.93 8.64 -5.98
N PRO A 136 -19.90 8.16 -5.18
CA PRO A 136 -20.91 9.05 -4.60
C PRO A 136 -20.33 10.02 -3.57
N LEU A 137 -19.27 9.65 -2.84
CA LEU A 137 -18.60 10.57 -1.89
C LEU A 137 -17.87 11.72 -2.61
N PHE A 138 -17.18 11.44 -3.73
CA PHE A 138 -16.58 12.48 -4.56
C PHE A 138 -17.64 13.35 -5.25
N ALA A 139 -18.75 12.75 -5.69
CA ALA A 139 -19.88 13.50 -6.24
C ALA A 139 -20.53 14.42 -5.19
N ALA A 140 -20.76 13.93 -3.97
CA ALA A 140 -21.32 14.71 -2.87
C ALA A 140 -20.37 15.83 -2.41
N TYR A 141 -19.07 15.55 -2.31
CA TYR A 141 -18.06 16.57 -2.01
C TYR A 141 -18.00 17.65 -3.10
N SER A 142 -18.06 17.26 -4.38
CA SER A 142 -18.10 18.20 -5.49
C SER A 142 -19.38 19.05 -5.48
N LEU A 143 -20.53 18.46 -5.16
CA LEU A 143 -21.81 19.15 -5.07
C LEU A 143 -21.82 20.16 -3.90
N LEU A 144 -21.37 19.75 -2.71
CA LEU A 144 -21.24 20.63 -1.54
C LEU A 144 -20.26 21.79 -1.79
N HIS A 145 -19.16 21.53 -2.50
CA HIS A 145 -18.18 22.56 -2.83
C HIS A 145 -18.65 23.50 -3.93
N THR A 146 -19.50 23.03 -4.87
CA THR A 146 -20.11 23.87 -5.91
C THR A 146 -21.18 24.80 -5.32
N LEU A 147 -21.95 24.31 -4.34
CA LEU A 147 -22.94 25.12 -3.61
C LEU A 147 -22.30 26.17 -2.67
N SER A 148 -21.01 26.03 -2.36
CA SER A 148 -20.25 27.00 -1.56
C SER A 148 -19.69 28.17 -2.38
N HIS A 149 -19.79 28.15 -3.72
CA HIS A 149 -19.29 29.20 -4.62
C HIS A 149 -20.39 29.93 -5.41
N SER A 150 -21.66 29.71 -5.07
CA SER A 150 -22.78 30.48 -5.63
C SER A 150 -23.13 31.69 -4.75
N ASP A 151 -22.16 32.57 -4.53
CA ASP A 151 -22.38 33.93 -4.01
C ASP A 151 -21.43 34.88 -4.76
N TRP A 152 -21.68 35.04 -6.06
CA TRP A 152 -21.19 36.19 -6.85
C TRP A 152 -22.22 36.47 -7.94
N HIS A 153 -23.12 37.41 -7.65
CA HIS A 153 -23.90 38.12 -8.67
C HIS A 153 -23.02 39.22 -9.29
N PRO A 154 -23.07 39.47 -10.61
CA PRO A 154 -22.60 40.72 -11.19
C PRO A 154 -23.49 41.90 -10.75
#